data_AF-A0A5C9E738-F1
#
_entry.id   AF-A0A5C9E738-F1
#
_cell.length_a   1.000
_cell.length_b   1.000
_cell.length_c   1.000
_cell.angle_alpha   90.00
_cell.angle_beta   90.00
_cell.angle_gamma   90.00
#
_symmetry.space_group_name_H-M   'P 1'
#
loop_
_entity.id
_entity.type
_entity.pdbx_description
1 polymer ?
#
loop_
_entity_poly.entity_id
_entity_poly.type
_entity_poly.pdbx_seq_one_letter_code
_entity_poly.pdbx_strand_id
1 'polypeptide(L)'
;MEFTENDIKKLIFALKGFKGKYEKRLNFHKFCAYLETSGKKREALLDLLFEFQDLFKGILRNHVLTKEKDGNTIYLCVKPSEVSDPKDLSTISISKSQIKILNDIIHIFKTIRKGKGFNISNKNTDLINQLKNLYYSFPLLFRQNGHDLIYPTDIAIELGSKIKQYNKMNIDYKDIDIENYTFQIRDDERN
;
A
#
# COMPACT_ATOMS: atom_id res chain seq x y z
N MET A 1 -2.38 3.17 -33.77
CA MET A 1 -2.43 4.57 -33.28
C MET A 1 -1.12 4.79 -32.56
N GLU A 2 -0.19 5.56 -33.14
CA GLU A 2 1.20 5.57 -32.66
C GLU A 2 1.47 6.74 -31.71
N PHE A 3 1.99 6.41 -30.53
CA PHE A 3 2.69 7.34 -29.65
C PHE A 3 4.12 7.45 -30.13
N THR A 4 4.72 8.64 -30.05
CA THR A 4 6.15 8.76 -30.34
C THR A 4 6.96 8.22 -29.17
N GLU A 5 8.17 7.73 -29.43
CA GLU A 5 9.13 7.37 -28.38
C GLU A 5 9.33 8.53 -27.39
N ASN A 6 9.28 9.77 -27.88
CA ASN A 6 9.41 10.97 -27.08
C ASN A 6 8.24 11.17 -26.10
N ASP A 7 7.01 10.85 -26.51
CA ASP A 7 5.83 10.97 -25.66
C ASP A 7 5.92 10.01 -24.46
N ILE A 8 6.33 8.77 -24.72
CA ILE A 8 6.54 7.75 -23.69
C ILE A 8 7.66 8.17 -22.72
N LYS A 9 8.78 8.70 -23.23
CA LYS A 9 9.88 9.21 -22.39
C LYS A 9 9.43 10.36 -21.49
N LYS A 10 8.67 11.32 -22.02
CA LYS A 10 8.11 12.44 -21.24
C LYS A 10 7.15 11.97 -20.17
N LEU A 11 6.32 10.96 -20.47
CA LEU A 11 5.42 10.35 -19.50
C LEU A 11 6.18 9.68 -18.37
N ILE A 12 7.17 8.83 -18.68
CA ILE A 12 8.04 8.20 -17.68
C ILE A 12 8.72 9.26 -16.81
N PHE A 13 9.20 10.35 -17.41
CA PHE A 13 9.79 11.46 -16.66
C PHE A 13 8.80 12.14 -15.71
N ALA A 14 7.57 12.40 -16.17
CA ALA A 14 6.51 12.96 -15.32
C ALA A 14 6.19 12.03 -14.13
N LEU A 15 6.13 10.72 -14.36
CA LEU A 15 5.89 9.72 -13.30
C LEU A 15 7.03 9.63 -12.28
N LYS A 16 8.29 9.83 -12.69
CA LYS A 16 9.42 9.91 -11.74
C LYS A 16 9.25 11.05 -10.73
N GLY A 17 8.49 12.09 -11.08
CA GLY A 17 8.20 13.23 -10.21
C GLY A 17 7.37 12.91 -8.96
N PHE A 18 6.81 11.70 -8.85
CA PHE A 18 6.13 11.22 -7.66
C PHE A 18 7.08 10.63 -6.60
N LYS A 19 8.35 10.37 -6.95
CA LYS A 19 9.34 9.81 -6.01
C LYS A 19 9.46 10.71 -4.78
N GLY A 20 9.10 10.18 -3.61
CA GLY A 20 9.10 10.91 -2.34
C GLY A 20 8.01 11.98 -2.18
N LYS A 21 7.04 12.06 -3.10
CA LYS A 21 5.95 13.06 -3.14
C LYS A 21 4.64 12.42 -3.59
N TYR A 22 4.17 11.40 -2.87
CA TYR A 22 3.04 10.56 -3.26
C TYR A 22 1.68 11.29 -3.25
N GLU A 23 1.53 12.33 -2.44
CA GLU A 23 0.32 13.17 -2.39
C GLU A 23 0.20 14.15 -3.57
N LYS A 24 1.25 14.27 -4.38
CA LYS A 24 1.27 15.19 -5.52
C LYS A 24 0.23 14.75 -6.55
N ARG A 25 -0.60 15.69 -7.01
CA ARG A 25 -1.55 15.42 -8.10
C ARG A 25 -0.95 15.86 -9.44
N LEU A 26 -0.83 14.92 -10.38
CA LEU A 26 -0.51 15.27 -11.76
C LEU A 26 -1.79 15.69 -12.49
N ASN A 27 -1.81 16.90 -13.03
CA ASN A 27 -2.89 17.31 -13.92
C ASN A 27 -2.67 16.66 -15.29
N PHE A 28 -3.26 15.48 -15.49
CA PHE A 28 -3.08 14.70 -16.71
C PHE A 28 -3.63 15.39 -17.96
N HIS A 29 -4.69 16.20 -17.83
CA HIS A 29 -5.22 17.00 -18.93
C HIS A 29 -4.19 18.02 -19.44
N LYS A 30 -3.54 18.76 -18.55
CA LYS A 30 -2.47 19.71 -18.91
C LYS A 30 -1.26 18.99 -19.51
N PHE A 31 -0.93 17.80 -18.97
CA PHE A 31 0.15 16.99 -19.50
C PHE A 31 -0.13 16.51 -20.93
N CYS A 32 -1.33 16.02 -21.21
CA CYS A 32 -1.72 15.62 -22.57
C CYS A 32 -1.82 16.80 -23.54
N ALA A 33 -2.27 17.97 -23.08
CA ALA A 33 -2.21 19.19 -23.88
C ALA A 33 -0.77 19.56 -24.27
N TYR A 34 0.18 19.42 -23.35
CA TYR A 34 1.61 19.59 -23.63
C TYR A 34 2.20 18.54 -24.59
N LEU A 35 1.62 17.34 -24.61
CA LEU A 35 1.96 16.30 -25.59
C LEU A 35 1.17 16.41 -26.90
N GLU A 36 0.36 17.45 -27.07
CA GLU A 36 -0.50 17.64 -28.26
C GLU A 36 -1.38 16.41 -28.57
N THR A 37 -1.85 15.72 -27.53
CA THR A 37 -2.64 14.49 -27.67
C THR A 37 -4.14 14.79 -27.75
N SER A 38 -4.83 14.19 -28.73
CA SER A 38 -6.29 14.28 -28.85
C SER A 38 -7.01 13.51 -27.74
N GLY A 39 -8.30 13.81 -27.53
CA GLY A 39 -9.11 13.15 -26.49
C GLY A 39 -9.08 11.62 -26.54
N LYS A 40 -9.17 11.01 -27.73
CA LYS A 40 -9.08 9.54 -27.89
C LYS A 40 -7.68 9.00 -27.55
N LYS A 41 -6.62 9.71 -27.93
CA LYS A 41 -5.24 9.32 -27.60
C LYS A 41 -4.95 9.42 -26.11
N ARG A 42 -5.56 10.39 -25.43
CA ARG A 42 -5.45 10.57 -23.98
C ARG A 42 -6.03 9.38 -23.21
N GLU A 43 -7.23 8.95 -23.55
CA GLU A 43 -7.84 7.78 -22.88
C GLU A 43 -7.00 6.52 -23.12
N ALA A 44 -6.57 6.27 -24.37
CA ALA A 44 -5.70 5.13 -24.67
C ALA A 44 -4.36 5.16 -23.90
N LEU A 45 -3.83 6.36 -23.60
CA LEU A 45 -2.61 6.50 -22.79
C LEU A 45 -2.87 6.20 -21.31
N LEU A 46 -4.06 6.54 -20.79
CA LEU A 46 -4.47 6.18 -19.43
C LEU A 46 -4.68 4.67 -19.30
N ASP A 47 -5.37 4.07 -20.27
CA ASP A 47 -5.60 2.63 -20.29
C ASP A 47 -4.26 1.90 -20.28
N LEU A 48 -3.31 2.30 -21.15
CA LEU A 48 -1.97 1.74 -21.18
C LEU A 48 -1.22 1.90 -19.84
N LEU A 49 -1.33 3.07 -19.18
CA LEU A 49 -0.73 3.31 -17.87
C LEU A 49 -1.26 2.36 -16.79
N PHE A 50 -2.57 2.14 -16.76
CA PHE A 50 -3.20 1.25 -15.79
C PHE A 50 -2.93 -0.22 -16.12
N GLU A 51 -2.93 -0.61 -17.39
CA GLU A 51 -2.49 -1.94 -17.82
C GLU A 51 -1.05 -2.22 -17.39
N PHE A 52 -0.13 -1.26 -17.58
CA PHE A 52 1.24 -1.38 -17.07
C PHE A 52 1.26 -1.52 -15.54
N GLN A 53 0.48 -0.72 -14.82
CA GLN A 53 0.42 -0.82 -13.37
C GLN A 53 -0.05 -2.21 -12.92
N ASP A 54 -1.07 -2.75 -13.56
CA ASP A 54 -1.64 -4.06 -13.22
C ASP A 54 -0.68 -5.20 -13.61
N LEU A 55 0.02 -5.09 -14.74
CA LEU A 55 1.09 -5.99 -15.15
C LEU A 55 2.20 -6.07 -14.08
N PHE A 56 2.64 -4.93 -13.55
CA PHE A 56 3.67 -4.88 -12.52
C PHE A 56 3.17 -5.35 -11.13
N LYS A 57 1.92 -5.06 -10.77
CA LYS A 57 1.35 -5.53 -9.49
C LYS A 57 1.04 -7.03 -9.48
N GLY A 58 0.61 -7.58 -10.61
CA GLY A 58 0.20 -8.97 -10.74
C GLY A 58 1.31 -9.86 -11.29
N ILE A 59 1.58 -9.73 -12.58
CA ILE A 59 2.43 -10.65 -13.36
C ILE A 59 3.90 -10.53 -12.98
N LEU A 60 4.41 -9.30 -12.86
CA LEU A 60 5.82 -9.03 -12.56
C LEU A 60 6.07 -8.69 -11.09
N ARG A 61 5.14 -9.04 -10.19
CA ARG A 61 5.19 -8.64 -8.77
C ARG A 61 6.54 -8.91 -8.10
N ASN A 62 7.09 -10.10 -8.34
CA ASN A 62 8.35 -10.56 -7.74
C ASN A 62 9.44 -10.79 -8.79
N HIS A 63 9.22 -10.28 -10.00
CA HIS A 63 10.04 -10.59 -11.14
C HIS A 63 10.42 -9.31 -11.88
N VAL A 64 11.62 -9.28 -12.41
CA VAL A 64 12.12 -8.18 -13.21
C VAL A 64 12.24 -8.63 -14.66
N LEU A 65 11.83 -7.74 -15.57
CA LEU A 65 12.12 -7.90 -16.98
C LEU A 65 13.60 -7.57 -17.21
N THR A 66 14.28 -8.51 -17.86
CA THR A 66 15.68 -8.40 -18.28
C THR A 66 15.78 -8.61 -19.78
N LYS A 67 16.88 -8.16 -20.37
CA LYS A 67 17.20 -8.45 -21.76
C LYS A 67 18.29 -9.51 -21.79
N GLU A 68 18.09 -10.55 -22.59
CA GLU A 68 19.13 -11.52 -22.93
C GLU A 68 19.37 -11.49 -24.43
N LYS A 69 20.61 -11.71 -24.84
CA LYS A 69 20.99 -11.72 -26.24
C LYS A 69 21.60 -13.08 -26.57
N ASP A 70 21.04 -13.73 -27.58
CA ASP A 70 21.58 -14.96 -28.14
C ASP A 70 21.78 -14.76 -29.65
N GLY A 71 23.03 -14.79 -30.08
CA GLY A 71 23.44 -14.37 -31.42
C GLY A 71 23.00 -12.95 -31.77
N ASN A 72 22.12 -12.83 -32.77
CA ASN A 72 21.57 -11.54 -33.23
C ASN A 72 20.14 -11.29 -32.73
N THR A 73 19.60 -12.16 -31.87
CA THR A 73 18.24 -12.07 -31.35
C THR A 73 18.25 -11.54 -29.92
N ILE A 74 17.34 -10.61 -29.61
CA ILE A 74 17.12 -10.08 -28.26
C ILE A 74 15.85 -10.72 -27.70
N TYR A 75 15.97 -11.35 -26.54
CA TYR A 75 14.88 -11.92 -25.79
C TYR A 75 14.55 -11.04 -24.58
N LEU A 76 13.26 -10.90 -24.29
CA LEU A 76 12.78 -10.40 -23.01
C LEU A 76 12.64 -11.58 -22.07
N CYS A 77 13.48 -11.62 -21.04
CA CYS A 77 13.50 -12.69 -20.07
C CYS A 77 13.02 -12.16 -18.72
N VAL A 78 12.16 -12.93 -18.07
CA VAL A 78 11.69 -12.62 -16.72
C VAL A 78 12.60 -13.36 -15.75
N LYS A 79 13.21 -12.63 -14.81
CA LYS A 79 14.03 -13.20 -13.74
C LYS A 79 13.42 -12.85 -12.39
N PRO A 80 13.61 -13.69 -11.35
CA PRO A 80 13.33 -13.27 -9.99
C PRO A 80 14.06 -11.95 -9.70
N SER A 81 13.39 -11.01 -9.05
CA SER A 81 14.06 -9.81 -8.58
C SER A 81 15.15 -10.19 -7.57
N GLU A 82 16.37 -9.65 -7.72
CA GLU A 82 17.44 -9.79 -6.70
C GLU A 82 17.15 -8.98 -5.43
N VAL A 83 16.04 -8.24 -5.41
CA VAL A 83 15.41 -7.81 -4.16
C VAL A 83 14.87 -9.08 -3.52
N SER A 84 15.67 -9.61 -2.59
CA SER A 84 15.39 -10.65 -1.60
C SER A 84 13.92 -11.09 -1.57
N ASP A 85 13.69 -12.36 -1.95
CA ASP A 85 12.50 -13.20 -1.72
C ASP A 85 11.09 -12.53 -1.88
N PRO A 86 10.09 -13.21 -2.48
CA PRO A 86 8.67 -12.86 -2.30
C PRO A 86 8.20 -12.87 -0.82
N LYS A 87 9.10 -13.25 0.10
CA LYS A 87 9.01 -13.23 1.55
C LYS A 87 9.95 -12.24 2.22
N ASP A 88 10.39 -11.17 1.56
CA ASP A 88 10.74 -9.94 2.27
C ASP A 88 9.46 -9.28 2.78
N LEU A 89 8.74 -10.02 3.62
CA LEU A 89 7.70 -9.51 4.46
C LEU A 89 8.38 -8.39 5.26
N SER A 90 7.95 -7.14 5.06
CA SER A 90 8.45 -6.06 5.89
C SER A 90 8.06 -6.40 7.33
N THR A 91 9.04 -6.81 8.12
CA THR A 91 8.83 -7.25 9.49
C THR A 91 8.49 -6.06 10.36
N ILE A 92 7.28 -6.06 10.90
CA ILE A 92 6.77 -5.00 11.77
C ILE A 92 6.71 -5.54 13.19
N SER A 93 7.54 -4.99 14.06
CA SER A 93 7.44 -5.26 15.49
C SER A 93 6.30 -4.45 16.09
N ILE A 94 5.35 -5.12 16.73
CA ILE A 94 4.21 -4.50 17.40
C ILE A 94 4.01 -5.16 18.77
N SER A 95 3.72 -4.38 19.81
CA SER A 95 3.56 -4.93 21.15
C SER A 95 2.16 -5.55 21.35
N LYS A 96 2.03 -6.45 22.33
CA LYS A 96 0.72 -7.01 22.72
C LYS A 96 -0.28 -5.92 23.13
N SER A 97 0.15 -4.88 23.84
CA SER A 97 -0.73 -3.75 24.19
C SER A 97 -1.21 -2.99 22.95
N GLN A 98 -0.32 -2.73 21.98
CA GLN A 98 -0.66 -2.09 20.71
C GLN A 98 -1.63 -2.94 19.87
N ILE A 99 -1.43 -4.26 19.85
CA ILE A 99 -2.33 -5.22 19.21
C ILE A 99 -3.72 -5.21 19.85
N LYS A 100 -3.79 -5.13 21.18
CA LYS A 100 -5.09 -5.04 21.88
C LYS A 100 -5.83 -3.77 21.49
N ILE A 101 -5.14 -2.64 21.49
CA ILE A 101 -5.67 -1.35 21.04
C ILE A 101 -6.16 -1.43 19.58
N LEU A 102 -5.37 -2.03 18.69
CA LEU A 102 -5.76 -2.24 17.30
C LEU A 102 -7.08 -3.01 17.21
N ASN A 103 -7.20 -4.12 17.94
CA ASN A 103 -8.39 -4.97 17.92
C ASN A 103 -9.63 -4.21 18.41
N ASP A 104 -9.49 -3.38 19.46
CA ASP A 104 -10.57 -2.54 19.97
C ASP A 104 -10.99 -1.49 18.91
N ILE A 105 -10.03 -0.86 18.23
CA ILE A 105 -10.28 0.08 17.13
C ILE A 105 -11.02 -0.62 15.98
N ILE A 106 -10.57 -1.80 15.56
CA ILE A 106 -11.21 -2.59 14.49
C ILE A 106 -12.63 -3.01 14.88
N HIS A 107 -12.82 -3.40 16.14
CA HIS A 107 -14.15 -3.73 16.68
C HIS A 107 -15.06 -2.50 16.57
N ILE A 108 -14.67 -1.37 17.15
CA ILE A 108 -15.45 -0.12 17.13
C ILE A 108 -15.76 0.31 15.69
N PHE A 109 -14.78 0.21 14.79
CA PHE A 109 -14.94 0.54 13.39
C PHE A 109 -16.03 -0.32 12.72
N LYS A 110 -15.98 -1.65 12.90
CA LYS A 110 -16.91 -2.60 12.28
C LYS A 110 -18.30 -2.57 12.91
N THR A 111 -18.40 -2.60 14.24
CA THR A 111 -19.68 -2.79 14.95
C THR A 111 -20.39 -1.48 15.32
N ILE A 112 -19.66 -0.52 15.87
CA ILE A 112 -20.25 0.70 16.45
C ILE A 112 -20.36 1.78 15.38
N ARG A 113 -19.26 2.07 14.68
CA ARG A 113 -19.21 3.12 13.66
C ARG A 113 -19.69 2.65 12.29
N LYS A 114 -19.86 1.34 12.07
CA LYS A 114 -20.32 0.72 10.82
C LYS A 114 -19.56 1.25 9.59
N GLY A 115 -18.23 1.28 9.68
CA GLY A 115 -17.35 1.74 8.60
C GLY A 115 -17.08 3.25 8.57
N LYS A 116 -17.70 4.06 9.44
CA LYS A 116 -17.39 5.49 9.55
C LYS A 116 -16.03 5.69 10.25
N GLY A 117 -15.15 6.49 9.65
CA GLY A 117 -13.81 6.79 10.18
C GLY A 117 -13.84 7.54 11.51
N PHE A 118 -12.73 7.52 12.24
CA PHE A 118 -12.56 8.15 13.54
C PHE A 118 -12.16 9.61 13.37
N ASN A 119 -12.88 10.52 14.02
CA ASN A 119 -12.52 11.94 14.04
C ASN A 119 -11.48 12.19 15.13
N ILE A 120 -10.25 12.52 14.72
CA ILE A 120 -9.11 12.75 15.62
C ILE A 120 -9.01 14.18 16.16
N SER A 121 -9.83 15.09 15.63
CA SER A 121 -9.85 16.51 15.98
C SER A 121 -10.88 16.83 17.06
N ASN A 122 -11.83 15.92 17.30
CA ASN A 122 -12.80 16.02 18.39
C ASN A 122 -12.33 15.28 19.64
N LYS A 123 -12.28 16.00 20.77
CA LYS A 123 -12.06 15.53 22.17
C LYS A 123 -10.87 14.57 22.38
N ASN A 124 -9.95 14.97 23.26
CA ASN A 124 -8.90 14.10 23.82
C ASN A 124 -9.51 13.02 24.71
N THR A 125 -10.02 11.96 24.10
CA THR A 125 -10.34 10.71 24.80
C THR A 125 -9.13 9.79 24.72
N ASP A 126 -8.96 8.94 25.73
CA ASP A 126 -7.85 7.98 25.77
C ASP A 126 -7.79 7.12 24.51
N LEU A 127 -8.95 6.70 24.00
CA LEU A 127 -9.05 5.94 22.75
C LEU A 127 -8.53 6.72 21.53
N ILE A 128 -8.85 8.02 21.42
CA ILE A 128 -8.37 8.84 20.29
C ILE A 128 -6.86 9.08 20.41
N ASN A 129 -6.33 9.24 21.62
CA ASN A 129 -4.89 9.35 21.84
C ASN A 129 -4.17 8.04 21.49
N GLN A 130 -4.72 6.90 21.91
CA GLN A 130 -4.21 5.58 21.56
C GLN A 130 -4.25 5.33 20.04
N LEU A 131 -5.34 5.71 19.36
CA LEU A 131 -5.45 5.65 17.90
C LEU A 131 -4.39 6.53 17.22
N LYS A 132 -4.19 7.77 17.69
CA LYS A 132 -3.15 8.66 17.15
C LYS A 132 -1.77 8.04 17.30
N ASN A 133 -1.45 7.51 18.47
CA ASN A 133 -0.17 6.85 18.72
C ASN A 133 0.01 5.65 17.78
N LEU A 134 -1.01 4.80 17.65
CA LEU A 134 -0.95 3.65 16.75
C LEU A 134 -0.79 4.08 15.28
N TYR A 135 -1.48 5.16 14.88
CA TYR A 135 -1.38 5.73 13.54
C TYR A 135 0.03 6.21 13.21
N TYR A 136 0.65 6.97 14.11
CA TYR A 136 2.00 7.49 13.89
C TYR A 136 3.06 6.39 13.96
N SER A 137 2.88 5.40 14.84
CA SER A 137 3.80 4.25 14.93
C SER A 137 3.67 3.28 13.76
N PHE A 138 2.46 3.10 13.22
CA PHE A 138 2.18 2.14 12.16
C PHE A 138 1.29 2.73 11.05
N PRO A 139 1.81 3.66 10.23
CA PRO A 139 1.00 4.35 9.21
C PRO A 139 0.33 3.39 8.22
N LEU A 140 0.93 2.25 7.90
CA LEU A 140 0.36 1.24 6.98
C LEU A 140 -0.98 0.62 7.44
N LEU A 141 -1.25 0.65 8.76
CA LEU A 141 -2.49 0.10 9.32
C LEU A 141 -3.68 1.05 9.16
N PHE A 142 -3.44 2.26 8.67
CA PHE A 142 -4.45 3.31 8.64
C PHE A 142 -4.34 4.15 7.39
N ARG A 143 -5.46 4.71 6.98
CA ARG A 143 -5.54 5.72 5.93
C ARG A 143 -6.29 6.92 6.44
N GLN A 144 -5.86 8.09 6.01
CA GLN A 144 -6.52 9.34 6.31
C GLN A 144 -7.29 9.79 5.06
N ASN A 145 -8.58 10.09 5.21
CA ASN A 145 -9.40 10.61 4.11
C ASN A 145 -9.90 12.01 4.47
N GLY A 146 -9.24 13.04 3.95
CA GLY A 146 -9.46 14.44 4.34
C GLY A 146 -8.74 14.82 5.65
N HIS A 147 -9.03 16.00 6.20
CA HIS A 147 -8.21 16.55 7.29
C HIS A 147 -8.27 15.77 8.60
N ASP A 148 -9.42 15.22 9.02
CA ASP A 148 -9.59 14.77 10.43
C ASP A 148 -10.07 13.33 10.62
N LEU A 149 -10.25 12.55 9.55
CA LEU A 149 -10.81 11.19 9.63
C LEU A 149 -9.78 10.12 9.34
N ILE A 150 -9.51 9.28 10.33
CA ILE A 150 -8.68 8.08 10.21
C ILE A 150 -9.55 6.83 10.03
N TYR A 151 -9.15 5.97 9.11
CA TYR A 151 -9.79 4.69 8.82
C TYR A 151 -8.75 3.58 8.91
N PRO A 152 -9.08 2.41 9.47
CA PRO A 152 -8.24 1.23 9.30
C PRO A 152 -8.12 0.86 7.82
N THR A 153 -6.94 0.36 7.41
CA THR A 153 -6.74 -0.26 6.09
C THR A 153 -7.24 -1.70 6.08
N ASP A 154 -7.29 -2.32 4.90
CA ASP A 154 -7.64 -3.73 4.77
C ASP A 154 -6.64 -4.64 5.51
N ILE A 155 -5.35 -4.29 5.50
CA ILE A 155 -4.30 -4.95 6.29
C ILE A 155 -4.64 -4.93 7.78
N ALA A 156 -5.01 -3.77 8.33
CA ALA A 156 -5.38 -3.66 9.74
C ALA A 156 -6.64 -4.44 10.10
N ILE A 157 -7.61 -4.46 9.19
CA ILE A 157 -8.85 -5.22 9.33
C ILE A 157 -8.57 -6.72 9.32
N GLU A 158 -7.72 -7.21 8.43
CA GLU A 158 -7.29 -8.60 8.36
C GLU A 158 -6.52 -8.99 9.62
N LEU A 159 -5.59 -8.13 10.06
CA LEU A 159 -4.79 -8.34 11.27
C LEU A 159 -5.69 -8.52 12.50
N GLY A 160 -6.58 -7.56 12.74
CA GLY A 160 -7.54 -7.66 13.85
C GLY A 160 -8.44 -8.90 13.76
N SER A 161 -8.79 -9.34 12.55
CA SER A 161 -9.61 -10.54 12.35
C SER A 161 -8.85 -11.83 12.66
N LYS A 162 -7.59 -11.97 12.21
CA LYS A 162 -6.72 -13.11 12.55
C LYS A 162 -6.45 -13.20 14.05
N ILE A 163 -6.13 -12.07 14.68
CA ILE A 163 -5.91 -11.99 16.13
C ILE A 163 -7.16 -12.44 16.90
N LYS A 164 -8.34 -11.95 16.51
CA LYS A 164 -9.60 -12.37 17.12
C LYS A 164 -9.82 -13.87 16.97
N GLN A 165 -9.49 -14.45 15.82
CA GLN A 165 -9.58 -15.88 15.57
C GLN A 165 -8.62 -16.67 16.48
N TYR A 166 -7.34 -16.28 16.55
CA TYR A 166 -6.36 -16.94 17.40
C TYR A 166 -6.75 -16.89 18.88
N ASN A 167 -7.19 -15.73 19.36
CA ASN A 167 -7.72 -15.58 20.73
C ASN A 167 -8.90 -16.52 20.99
N LYS A 168 -9.84 -16.65 20.04
CA LYS A 168 -10.98 -17.56 20.16
C LYS A 168 -10.54 -19.04 20.21
N MET A 169 -9.48 -19.38 19.49
CA MET A 169 -8.93 -20.73 19.43
C MET A 169 -7.93 -21.03 20.55
N ASN A 170 -7.63 -20.05 21.42
CA ASN A 170 -6.60 -20.15 22.45
C ASN A 170 -5.22 -20.57 21.89
N ILE A 171 -4.90 -20.10 20.69
CA ILE A 171 -3.62 -20.33 20.00
C ILE A 171 -2.71 -19.17 20.36
N ASP A 172 -1.47 -19.46 20.77
CA ASP A 172 -0.44 -18.43 20.92
C ASP A 172 0.08 -18.00 19.54
N TYR A 173 0.28 -16.70 19.35
CA TYR A 173 0.70 -16.12 18.09
C TYR A 173 1.81 -15.11 18.33
N LYS A 174 2.99 -15.42 17.79
CA LYS A 174 4.16 -14.53 17.82
C LYS A 174 4.34 -13.81 16.49
N ASP A 175 4.01 -14.47 15.39
CA ASP A 175 4.14 -13.92 14.05
C ASP A 175 2.81 -14.07 13.32
N ILE A 176 2.37 -13.01 12.66
CA ILE A 176 1.16 -13.01 11.82
C ILE A 176 1.50 -12.45 10.45
N ASP A 177 1.40 -13.30 9.43
CA ASP A 177 1.64 -12.92 8.05
C ASP A 177 0.36 -12.38 7.39
N ILE A 178 0.46 -11.21 6.76
CA ILE A 178 -0.62 -10.54 6.01
C ILE A 178 0.00 -9.90 4.77
N GLU A 179 -0.47 -10.33 3.59
CA GLU A 179 0.07 -9.88 2.31
C GLU A 179 1.61 -9.93 2.26
N ASN A 180 2.26 -8.75 2.24
CA ASN A 180 3.71 -8.56 2.20
C ASN A 180 4.30 -8.12 3.55
N TYR A 181 3.62 -8.41 4.67
CA TYR A 181 4.03 -8.00 6.01
C TYR A 181 3.98 -9.18 7.00
N THR A 182 4.98 -9.25 7.89
CA THR A 182 4.97 -10.12 9.06
C THR A 182 4.89 -9.24 10.29
N PHE A 183 3.82 -9.39 11.06
CA PHE A 183 3.67 -8.71 12.34
C PHE A 183 4.25 -9.58 13.45
N GLN A 184 5.41 -9.17 13.98
CA GLN A 184 6.03 -9.80 15.15
C GLN A 184 5.46 -9.19 16.42
N ILE A 185 4.70 -9.99 17.14
CA ILE A 185 4.00 -9.60 18.35
C ILE A 185 4.92 -9.86 19.54
N ARG A 186 5.41 -8.77 20.11
CA ARG A 186 6.31 -8.79 21.26
C ARG A 186 5.53 -8.60 22.55
N ASP A 187 6.00 -9.27 23.60
CA ASP A 187 5.54 -8.95 24.95
C ASP A 187 5.89 -7.50 25.28
N ASP A 188 5.03 -6.85 26.06
CA ASP A 188 5.31 -5.50 26.54
C ASP A 188 6.55 -5.57 27.46
N GLU A 189 7.57 -4.76 27.19
CA GLU A 189 8.74 -4.67 28.07
C GLU A 189 8.27 -4.22 29.46
N ARG A 190 8.53 -5.04 30.47
CA ARG A 190 8.32 -4.66 31.86
C ARG A 190 9.42 -3.67 32.24
N ASN A 191 9.07 -2.39 32.29
CA ASN A 191 9.83 -1.40 33.06
C ASN A 191 9.73 -1.70 34.55
#